data_AF-A0A437PEL6-F1
#
_entry.id   AF-A0A437PEL6-F1
#
_cell.length_a   1.000
_cell.length_b   1.000
_cell.length_c   1.000
_cell.angle_alpha   90.00
_cell.angle_beta   90.00
_cell.angle_gamma   90.00
#
_symmetry.space_group_name_H-M   'P 1'
#
loop_
_entity.id
_entity.type
_entity.pdbx_description
1 polymer ?
#
loop_
_entity_poly.entity_id
_entity_poly.type
_entity_poly.pdbx_seq_one_letter_code
_entity_poly.pdbx_strand_id
1 'polypeptide(L)'
;MLVVAVAASVGRAQACDCLWPRRLKTDEERLAYRFNQAKLVATLRVDRVRIPDARRGEPDVFGDATVIKTIKGKLDRKIRLRTSGGDESANCGLGTSLFQAASDRRLLTVALTKASRTRNTFGIGSCGYFELDAFHSAPDK
;
A
#
# COMPACT_ATOMS: atom_id res chain seq x y z
N MET A 1 -18.87 34.32 2.60
CA MET A 1 -18.72 32.99 1.97
C MET A 1 -17.63 32.25 2.71
N LEU A 2 -18.00 31.23 3.48
CA LEU A 2 -17.06 30.41 4.25
C LEU A 2 -16.47 29.36 3.30
N VAL A 3 -15.18 29.47 2.96
CA VAL A 3 -14.50 28.46 2.16
C VAL A 3 -14.18 27.30 3.09
N VAL A 4 -15.00 26.26 3.03
CA VAL A 4 -14.71 24.97 3.68
C VAL A 4 -13.51 24.38 2.92
N ALA A 5 -12.33 24.52 3.49
CA ALA A 5 -11.19 23.71 3.11
C ALA A 5 -11.55 22.26 3.44
N VAL A 6 -11.94 21.49 2.43
CA VAL A 6 -11.97 20.03 2.53
C VAL A 6 -10.51 19.64 2.65
N ALA A 7 -10.04 19.56 3.90
CA ALA A 7 -8.83 18.86 4.23
C ALA A 7 -9.04 17.43 3.75
N ALA A 8 -8.55 17.14 2.54
CA ALA A 8 -8.21 15.80 2.17
C ALA A 8 -7.22 15.36 3.25
N SER A 9 -7.72 14.65 4.25
CA SER A 9 -6.92 13.93 5.22
C SER A 9 -6.22 12.83 4.43
N VAL A 10 -5.13 13.23 3.76
CA VAL A 10 -4.09 12.33 3.29
C VAL A 10 -3.63 11.65 4.57
N GLY A 11 -4.13 10.43 4.80
CA GLY A 11 -3.77 9.63 5.95
C GLY A 11 -2.26 9.48 5.94
N ARG A 12 -1.57 10.32 6.72
CA ARG A 12 -0.15 10.16 7.01
C ARG A 12 -0.05 8.88 7.84
N ALA A 13 0.24 7.76 7.20
CA ALA A 13 0.84 6.65 7.92
C ALA A 13 2.12 7.21 8.54
N GLN A 14 2.13 7.42 9.86
CA GLN A 14 3.31 7.88 10.58
C GLN A 14 4.40 6.84 10.36
N ALA A 15 5.40 7.30 9.61
CA ALA A 15 6.32 6.47 8.87
C ALA A 15 7.12 5.60 9.82
N CYS A 16 7.07 4.30 9.58
CA CYS A 16 8.15 3.41 9.96
C CYS A 16 9.51 4.04 9.58
N ASP A 17 10.59 3.74 10.31
CA ASP A 17 11.95 4.22 10.01
C ASP A 17 12.51 3.58 8.72
N CYS A 18 11.92 3.95 7.58
CA CYS A 18 12.31 3.46 6.29
C CYS A 18 13.65 4.10 5.90
N LEU A 19 14.60 3.30 5.43
CA LEU A 19 15.87 3.82 4.96
C LEU A 19 15.66 4.65 3.68
N TRP A 20 15.93 5.95 3.77
CA TRP A 20 15.83 6.91 2.67
C TRP A 20 17.21 7.46 2.29
N PRO A 21 17.50 7.65 0.98
CA PRO A 21 18.64 8.46 0.58
C PRO A 21 18.57 9.87 1.18
N ARG A 22 19.68 10.35 1.75
CA ARG A 22 19.76 11.67 2.44
C ARG A 22 19.35 12.87 1.57
N ARG A 23 19.36 12.72 0.25
CA ARG A 23 19.00 13.78 -0.71
C ARG A 23 17.50 13.99 -0.88
N LEU A 24 16.66 13.07 -0.42
CA LEU A 24 15.20 13.18 -0.53
C LEU A 24 14.66 14.02 0.63
N LYS A 25 14.07 15.17 0.33
CA LYS A 25 13.60 16.16 1.29
C LYS A 25 12.07 16.16 1.43
N THR A 26 11.33 15.85 0.36
CA THR A 26 9.87 15.88 0.36
C THR A 26 9.25 14.48 0.31
N ASP A 27 7.98 14.37 0.72
CA ASP A 27 7.24 13.11 0.65
C ASP A 27 6.99 12.68 -0.81
N GLU A 28 6.80 13.62 -1.73
CA GLU A 28 6.69 13.37 -3.16
C GLU A 28 7.98 12.74 -3.72
N GLU A 29 9.15 13.27 -3.34
CA GLU A 29 10.44 12.71 -3.74
C GLU A 29 10.64 11.29 -3.19
N ARG A 30 10.19 11.02 -1.96
CA ARG A 30 10.22 9.69 -1.35
C ARG A 30 9.28 8.72 -2.05
N LEU A 31 8.06 9.14 -2.37
CA LEU A 31 7.09 8.35 -3.13
C LEU A 31 7.59 8.02 -4.54
N ALA A 32 8.05 9.02 -5.28
CA ALA A 32 8.64 8.84 -6.61
C ALA A 32 9.86 7.91 -6.57
N TYR A 33 10.70 8.03 -5.54
CA TYR A 33 11.83 7.12 -5.34
C TYR A 33 11.37 5.67 -5.15
N ARG A 34 10.39 5.39 -4.28
CA ARG A 34 9.87 4.03 -4.10
C ARG A 34 9.17 3.49 -5.34
N PHE A 35 8.39 4.31 -6.02
CA PHE A 35 7.75 3.95 -7.28
C PHE A 35 8.78 3.49 -8.32
N ASN A 36 9.87 4.25 -8.46
CA ASN A 36 10.95 3.93 -9.39
C ASN A 36 11.67 2.63 -9.04
N GLN A 37 11.95 2.38 -7.75
CA GLN A 37 12.58 1.15 -7.28
C GLN A 37 11.67 -0.09 -7.38
N ALA A 38 10.36 0.09 -7.31
CA ALA A 38 9.40 -1.02 -7.34
C ALA A 38 9.41 -1.73 -8.70
N LYS A 39 9.43 -3.06 -8.70
CA LYS A 39 9.33 -3.88 -9.92
C LYS A 39 7.88 -4.11 -10.36
N LEU A 40 6.96 -4.12 -9.39
CA LEU A 40 5.53 -4.31 -9.58
C LEU A 40 4.79 -3.18 -8.89
N VAL A 41 3.89 -2.51 -9.60
CA VAL A 41 3.01 -1.47 -9.06
C VAL A 41 1.65 -1.63 -9.71
N ALA A 42 0.59 -1.56 -8.93
CA ALA A 42 -0.78 -1.68 -9.44
C ALA A 42 -1.77 -0.94 -8.57
N THR A 43 -2.87 -0.53 -9.20
CA THR A 43 -4.08 -0.06 -8.53
C THR A 43 -5.03 -1.22 -8.33
N LEU A 44 -5.48 -1.38 -7.10
CA LEU A 44 -6.21 -2.53 -6.61
C LEU A 44 -7.51 -2.09 -5.98
N ARG A 45 -8.55 -2.91 -6.15
CA ARG A 45 -9.71 -2.90 -5.25
C ARG A 45 -9.54 -4.03 -4.26
N VAL A 46 -9.54 -3.71 -2.96
CA VAL A 46 -9.44 -4.71 -1.91
C VAL A 46 -10.83 -5.25 -1.64
N ASP A 47 -11.06 -6.54 -1.96
CA ASP A 47 -12.39 -7.14 -1.90
C ASP A 47 -12.69 -7.72 -0.50
N ARG A 48 -11.65 -8.19 0.22
CA ARG A 48 -11.77 -8.75 1.57
C ARG A 48 -10.45 -8.65 2.32
N VAL A 49 -10.52 -8.36 3.63
CA VAL A 49 -9.36 -8.43 4.54
C VAL A 49 -9.60 -9.52 5.58
N ARG A 50 -8.54 -10.25 5.95
CA ARG A 50 -8.53 -11.29 6.97
C ARG A 50 -7.34 -11.07 7.90
N ILE A 51 -7.61 -11.06 9.20
CA ILE A 51 -6.60 -11.17 10.25
C ILE A 51 -6.70 -12.59 10.79
N PRO A 52 -5.73 -13.48 10.52
CA PRO A 52 -5.65 -14.76 11.20
C PRO A 52 -5.45 -14.51 12.70
N ASP A 53 -6.10 -15.33 13.50
CA ASP A 53 -6.06 -15.28 14.96
C ASP A 53 -4.61 -15.33 15.46
N ALA A 54 -4.14 -14.25 16.10
CA ALA A 54 -2.75 -14.04 16.49
C ALA A 54 -2.40 -14.83 17.75
N ARG A 55 -2.30 -16.17 17.64
CA ARG A 55 -2.07 -17.01 18.82
C ARG A 55 -0.65 -16.92 19.38
N ARG A 56 0.32 -16.36 18.64
CA ARG A 56 1.66 -15.93 19.10
C ARG A 56 2.25 -14.89 18.13
N GLY A 57 2.57 -13.69 18.59
CA GLY A 57 3.20 -12.62 17.80
C GLY A 57 2.23 -11.66 17.11
N GLU A 58 2.77 -10.67 16.42
CA GLU A 58 1.99 -9.66 15.68
C GLU A 58 1.30 -10.30 14.46
N PRO A 59 0.00 -10.09 14.25
CA PRO A 59 -0.74 -10.80 13.19
C PRO A 59 -0.28 -10.36 11.81
N ASP A 60 0.00 -11.30 10.91
CA ASP A 60 -0.03 -11.02 9.47
C ASP A 60 -1.45 -10.67 9.04
N VAL A 61 -1.63 -9.60 8.27
CA VAL A 61 -2.91 -9.23 7.66
C VAL A 61 -2.90 -9.63 6.19
N PHE A 62 -3.97 -10.28 5.75
CA PHE A 62 -4.13 -10.72 4.36
C PHE A 62 -5.30 -10.01 3.68
N GLY A 63 -5.10 -9.60 2.43
CA GLY A 63 -6.16 -9.01 1.59
C GLY A 63 -6.37 -9.82 0.32
N ASP A 64 -7.59 -10.21 -0.01
CA ASP A 64 -7.91 -10.68 -1.36
C ASP A 64 -8.27 -9.44 -2.20
N ALA A 65 -7.60 -9.23 -3.34
CA ALA A 65 -7.73 -8.01 -4.13
C ALA A 65 -7.87 -8.28 -5.63
N THR A 66 -8.64 -7.43 -6.30
CA THR A 66 -8.78 -7.40 -7.75
C THR A 66 -7.90 -6.29 -8.33
N VAL A 67 -7.06 -6.64 -9.31
CA VAL A 67 -6.23 -5.68 -10.04
C VAL A 67 -7.10 -4.91 -11.02
N ILE A 68 -7.12 -3.58 -10.86
CA ILE A 68 -7.86 -2.65 -11.72
C ILE A 68 -6.95 -2.14 -12.86
N LYS A 69 -5.74 -1.71 -12.52
CA LYS A 69 -4.72 -1.26 -13.47
C LYS A 69 -3.35 -1.75 -13.01
N THR A 70 -2.60 -2.40 -13.90
CA THR A 70 -1.18 -2.69 -13.67
C THR A 70 -0.37 -1.52 -14.21
N ILE A 71 0.44 -0.90 -13.35
CA ILE A 71 1.29 0.24 -13.71
C ILE A 71 2.70 -0.23 -14.07
N LYS A 72 3.26 -1.17 -13.30
CA LYS A 72 4.58 -1.78 -13.56
C LYS A 72 4.52 -3.30 -13.45
N GLY A 73 5.19 -3.97 -14.38
CA GLY A 73 5.32 -5.43 -14.48
C GLY A 73 4.05 -6.14 -14.94
N LYS A 74 3.88 -7.40 -14.55
CA LYS A 74 2.73 -8.25 -14.93
C LYS A 74 2.12 -8.90 -13.70
N LEU A 75 0.80 -8.85 -13.60
CA LEU A 75 0.03 -9.39 -12.49
C LEU A 75 -1.19 -10.13 -13.03
N ASP A 76 -1.60 -11.16 -12.29
CA ASP A 76 -2.89 -11.79 -12.50
C ASP A 76 -4.03 -10.84 -12.08
N ARG A 77 -5.22 -11.06 -12.64
CA ARG A 77 -6.40 -10.24 -12.34
C ARG A 77 -6.79 -10.26 -10.85
N LYS A 78 -6.55 -11.37 -10.16
CA LYS A 78 -6.82 -11.54 -8.73
C LYS A 78 -5.55 -11.93 -8.02
N ILE A 79 -5.21 -11.17 -6.99
CA ILE A 79 -4.00 -11.39 -6.19
C ILE A 79 -4.34 -11.43 -4.72
N ARG A 80 -3.43 -11.99 -3.91
CA ARG A 80 -3.49 -11.90 -2.46
C ARG A 80 -2.41 -10.94 -1.98
N LEU A 81 -2.79 -10.04 -1.09
CA LEU A 81 -1.92 -9.12 -0.38
C LEU A 81 -1.58 -9.73 0.99
N ARG A 82 -0.37 -9.50 1.45
CA ARG A 82 0.10 -9.78 2.80
C ARG A 82 0.81 -8.54 3.33
N THR A 83 0.53 -8.18 4.56
CA THR A 83 1.23 -7.10 5.26
C THR A 83 1.28 -7.39 6.75
N SER A 84 2.19 -6.76 7.48
CA SER A 84 2.20 -6.85 8.94
C SER A 84 0.98 -6.12 9.50
N GLY A 85 0.33 -6.71 10.50
CA GLY A 85 -0.67 -6.06 11.34
C GLY A 85 -0.03 -5.35 12.53
N GLY A 86 -0.86 -4.63 13.29
CA GLY A 86 -0.42 -3.74 14.36
C GLY A 86 -0.33 -2.28 13.90
N ASP A 87 0.28 -1.44 14.73
CA ASP A 87 0.52 -0.03 14.38
C ASP A 87 1.44 0.06 13.15
N GLU A 88 1.01 0.83 12.13
CA GLU A 88 1.75 1.02 10.87
C GLU A 88 3.15 1.61 11.11
N SER A 89 3.32 2.31 12.25
CA SER A 89 4.57 2.91 12.70
C SER A 89 5.58 1.91 13.26
N ALA A 90 5.14 0.80 13.88
CA ALA A 90 6.04 -0.14 14.55
C ALA A 90 6.58 -1.22 13.61
N ASN A 91 5.72 -1.74 12.72
CA ASN A 91 6.03 -2.96 11.93
C ASN A 91 6.13 -2.72 10.43
N CYS A 92 6.13 -1.45 10.02
CA CYS A 92 6.08 -1.01 8.63
C CYS A 92 4.92 -1.64 7.84
N GLY A 93 3.87 -2.06 8.53
CA GLY A 93 2.70 -2.69 7.97
C GLY A 93 1.76 -1.68 7.32
N LEU A 94 0.88 -2.17 6.45
CA LEU A 94 -0.25 -1.43 5.88
C LEU A 94 -1.57 -2.06 6.34
N GLY A 95 -1.61 -2.66 7.53
CA GLY A 95 -2.79 -3.34 8.05
C GLY A 95 -4.01 -2.41 8.07
N THR A 96 -3.89 -1.25 8.71
CA THR A 96 -4.95 -0.23 8.81
C THR A 96 -5.35 0.31 7.44
N SER A 97 -4.38 0.67 6.61
CA SER A 97 -4.61 1.16 5.24
C SER A 97 -5.33 0.12 4.36
N LEU A 98 -4.98 -1.16 4.51
CA LEU A 98 -5.64 -2.26 3.80
C LEU A 98 -7.08 -2.45 4.27
N PHE A 99 -7.33 -2.32 5.58
CA PHE A 99 -8.68 -2.31 6.15
C PHE A 99 -9.52 -1.15 5.62
N GLN A 100 -9.00 0.07 5.65
CA GLN A 100 -9.68 1.26 5.12
C GLN A 100 -9.98 1.12 3.63
N ALA A 101 -9.02 0.60 2.84
CA ALA A 101 -9.23 0.35 1.42
C ALA A 101 -10.42 -0.60 1.17
N ALA A 102 -10.56 -1.62 2.00
CA ALA A 102 -11.65 -2.58 1.90
C ALA A 102 -13.00 -2.06 2.44
N SER A 103 -13.01 -1.42 3.62
CA SER A 103 -14.24 -0.94 4.27
C SER A 103 -14.88 0.19 3.47
N ASP A 104 -14.05 1.11 2.99
CA ASP A 104 -14.51 2.35 2.37
C ASP A 104 -14.56 2.22 0.84
N ARG A 105 -14.31 1.00 0.32
CA ARG A 105 -14.24 0.66 -1.11
C ARG A 105 -13.31 1.57 -1.91
N ARG A 106 -12.25 2.04 -1.27
CA ARG A 106 -11.23 2.93 -1.82
C ARG A 106 -10.28 2.14 -2.72
N LEU A 107 -9.73 2.82 -3.72
CA LEU A 107 -8.69 2.21 -4.56
C LEU A 107 -7.34 2.35 -3.87
N LEU A 108 -6.58 1.25 -3.84
CA LEU A 108 -5.23 1.20 -3.30
C LEU A 108 -4.23 1.05 -4.45
N THR A 109 -3.44 2.09 -4.70
CA THR A 109 -2.29 1.98 -5.61
C THR A 109 -1.06 1.65 -4.79
N VAL A 110 -0.38 0.55 -5.08
CA VAL A 110 0.69 0.05 -4.20
C VAL A 110 1.79 -0.70 -4.95
N ALA A 111 3.01 -0.57 -4.45
CA ALA A 111 4.15 -1.38 -4.86
C ALA A 111 4.07 -2.79 -4.25
N LEU A 112 4.25 -3.80 -5.08
CA LEU A 112 4.06 -5.20 -4.72
C LEU A 112 5.39 -5.95 -4.72
N THR A 113 5.64 -6.72 -3.66
CA THR A 113 6.81 -7.61 -3.59
C THR A 113 6.35 -9.06 -3.60
N LYS A 114 6.76 -9.85 -4.59
CA LYS A 114 6.33 -11.25 -4.70
C LYS A 114 6.83 -12.07 -3.50
N ALA A 115 5.93 -12.78 -2.81
CA ALA A 115 6.30 -13.68 -1.73
C ALA A 115 7.00 -14.92 -2.30
N SER A 116 8.12 -15.34 -1.68
CA SER A 116 9.04 -16.33 -2.24
C SER A 116 8.49 -17.76 -2.40
N ARG A 117 7.25 -18.05 -2.01
CA ARG A 117 6.70 -19.42 -1.95
C ARG A 117 5.25 -19.59 -2.40
N THR A 118 4.55 -18.52 -2.78
CA THR A 118 3.14 -18.60 -3.18
C THR A 118 2.93 -17.96 -4.54
N ARG A 119 2.20 -18.65 -5.43
CA ARG A 119 2.09 -18.25 -6.84
C ARG A 119 1.42 -16.89 -7.06
N ASN A 120 0.67 -16.37 -6.09
CA ASN A 120 -0.10 -15.12 -6.26
C ASN A 120 -0.22 -14.27 -4.97
N THR A 121 0.75 -14.38 -4.07
CA THR A 121 0.78 -13.52 -2.87
C THR A 121 1.87 -12.48 -2.98
N PHE A 122 1.53 -11.25 -2.62
CA PHE A 122 2.41 -10.11 -2.68
C PHE A 122 2.44 -9.41 -1.33
N GLY A 123 3.65 -9.16 -0.84
CA GLY A 123 3.91 -8.31 0.31
C GLY A 123 3.71 -6.84 -0.04
N ILE A 124 3.08 -6.11 0.87
CA ILE A 124 2.96 -4.64 0.86
C ILE A 124 3.39 -4.10 2.22
N GLY A 125 3.90 -2.88 2.27
CA GLY A 125 4.34 -2.23 3.50
C GLY A 125 4.50 -0.72 3.33
N SER A 126 4.51 0.02 4.43
CA SER A 126 4.53 1.49 4.45
C SER A 126 5.85 2.09 3.96
N CYS A 127 6.93 1.29 3.95
CA CYS A 127 8.19 1.65 3.27
C CYS A 127 8.17 1.43 1.76
N GLY A 128 7.13 0.79 1.23
CA GLY A 128 6.87 0.73 -0.20
C GLY A 128 6.22 2.01 -0.70
N TYR A 129 6.01 2.08 -2.01
CA TYR A 129 5.12 3.09 -2.58
C TYR A 129 3.67 2.65 -2.34
N PHE A 130 2.84 3.52 -1.78
CA PHE A 130 1.40 3.29 -1.66
C PHE A 130 0.63 4.62 -1.63
N GLU A 131 -0.59 4.59 -2.15
CA GLU A 131 -1.53 5.71 -2.14
C GLU A 131 -2.97 5.17 -2.03
N LEU A 132 -3.82 5.88 -1.29
CA LEU A 132 -5.27 5.63 -1.20
C LEU A 132 -6.02 6.71 -1.99
N ASP A 133 -6.91 6.32 -2.89
CA ASP A 133 -7.69 7.15 -3.83
C ASP A 133 -6.93 8.09 -4.77
N ALA A 134 -5.64 8.34 -4.54
CA ALA A 134 -4.86 9.20 -5.42
C ALA A 134 -4.51 8.44 -6.71
N PHE A 135 -4.99 8.98 -7.83
CA PHE A 135 -4.73 8.51 -9.19
C PHE A 135 -3.65 9.38 -9.86
N HIS A 136 -2.60 9.78 -9.11
CA HIS A 136 -1.81 10.97 -9.49
C HIS A 136 -0.29 10.85 -9.60
N SER A 137 0.36 9.68 -9.48
CA SER A 137 1.84 9.66 -9.59
C SER A 137 2.47 8.65 -10.54
N ALA A 138 1.68 7.93 -11.34
CA ALA A 138 2.20 7.30 -12.55
C ALA A 138 1.91 8.24 -13.73
N PRO A 139 2.90 9.01 -14.25
CA PRO A 139 2.70 9.69 -15.51
C PRO A 139 2.33 8.63 -16.54
N ASP A 140 1.15 8.76 -17.14
CA ASP A 140 0.85 8.07 -18.39
C ASP A 140 1.92 8.57 -19.38
N LYS A 141 2.91 7.71 -19.66
CA LYS A 141 3.79 7.82 -20.82
C LYS A 141 3.45 6.68 -21.76
#